data_AF-A0A3D1KCM2-F1
#
_entry.id   AF-A0A3D1KCM2-F1
#
_cell.length_a   1.000
_cell.length_b   1.000
_cell.length_c   1.000
_cell.angle_alpha   90.00
_cell.angle_beta   90.00
_cell.angle_gamma   90.00
#
_symmetry.space_group_name_H-M   'P 1'
#
loop_
_entity.id
_entity.type
_entity.pdbx_description
1 polymer ?
#
loop_
_entity_poly.entity_id
_entity_poly.type
_entity_poly.pdbx_seq_one_letter_code
_entity_poly.pdbx_strand_id
1 'polypeptide(L)'
;MVTSILDIDLDYFNLVSDPVQELSEMLAWANRPVDILADKHADAMRRWVELVASGKLSSPSHILHADEHHDMMDQKSSINIANVMYHAMSRWPKCRVYWMTQDSIDTPAMWLDDNVWKRLRTRFRTGNKRPRKWPTPDFLSVTVSADFIRPDLKDTLMDEIMRREKKWHSCGRLHTVEEH
;
A
#
# COMPACT_ATOMS: atom_id res chain seq x y z
N MET A 1 9.43 -7.01 16.51
CA MET A 1 9.73 -7.23 15.08
C MET A 1 9.16 -6.05 14.31
N VAL A 2 9.92 -5.50 13.36
CA VAL A 2 9.40 -4.49 12.43
C VAL A 2 8.76 -5.25 11.28
N THR A 3 7.52 -4.90 10.95
CA THR A 3 6.81 -5.41 9.78
C THR A 3 6.25 -4.22 9.01
N SER A 4 6.51 -4.19 7.72
CA SER A 4 6.19 -3.08 6.82
C SER A 4 5.31 -3.56 5.67
N ILE A 5 4.25 -2.82 5.35
CA ILE A 5 3.44 -3.04 4.15
C ILE A 5 3.70 -1.87 3.20
N LEU A 6 3.93 -2.18 1.92
CA LEU A 6 3.76 -1.22 0.84
C LEU A 6 2.40 -1.50 0.21
N ASP A 7 1.53 -0.51 0.28
CA ASP A 7 0.20 -0.52 -0.31
C ASP A 7 0.15 0.54 -1.40
N ILE A 8 -0.23 0.14 -2.61
CA ILE A 8 -0.27 1.00 -3.79
C ILE A 8 -1.68 0.94 -4.38
N ASP A 9 -2.42 2.04 -4.38
CA ASP A 9 -3.52 2.23 -5.34
C ASP A 9 -2.93 2.64 -6.68
N LEU A 10 -3.42 2.08 -7.78
CA LEU A 10 -3.04 2.53 -9.10
C LEU A 10 -3.61 3.92 -9.43
N ASP A 11 -4.72 4.34 -8.83
CA ASP A 11 -5.28 5.67 -9.09
C ASP A 11 -4.39 6.83 -8.64
N TYR A 12 -3.49 6.60 -7.66
CA TYR A 12 -2.38 7.48 -7.28
C TYR A 12 -1.63 8.02 -8.51
N PHE A 13 -1.42 7.17 -9.51
CA PHE A 13 -0.64 7.49 -10.69
C PHE A 13 -1.37 8.41 -11.68
N ASN A 14 -2.67 8.68 -11.49
CA ASN A 14 -3.36 9.74 -12.23
C ASN A 14 -2.71 11.12 -11.98
N LEU A 15 -2.09 11.31 -10.82
CA LEU A 15 -1.50 12.58 -10.37
C LEU A 15 0.01 12.68 -10.63
N VAL A 16 0.64 11.60 -11.11
CA VAL A 16 2.09 11.52 -11.27
C VAL A 16 2.48 11.84 -12.72
N SER A 17 3.52 12.65 -12.91
CA SER A 17 3.97 13.07 -14.25
C SER A 17 4.58 11.93 -15.07
N ASP A 18 5.38 11.06 -14.45
CA ASP A 18 5.89 9.82 -15.07
C ASP A 18 5.44 8.61 -14.24
N PRO A 19 4.21 8.13 -14.47
CA PRO A 19 3.59 7.13 -13.61
C PRO A 19 4.27 5.76 -13.70
N VAL A 20 4.79 5.40 -14.88
CA VAL A 20 5.50 4.13 -15.08
C VAL A 20 6.84 4.15 -14.39
N GLN A 21 7.61 5.25 -14.52
CA GLN A 21 8.88 5.38 -13.81
C GLN A 21 8.68 5.33 -12.30
N GLU A 22 7.73 6.10 -11.76
CA GLU A 22 7.45 6.14 -10.32
C GLU A 22 7.07 4.74 -9.80
N LEU A 23 6.15 4.03 -10.47
CA LEU A 23 5.79 2.66 -10.12
C LEU A 23 7.03 1.74 -10.15
N SER A 24 7.85 1.85 -11.21
CA SER A 24 9.04 1.03 -11.36
C SER A 24 10.06 1.27 -10.24
N GLU A 25 10.21 2.50 -9.78
CA GLU A 25 11.08 2.88 -8.66
C GLU A 25 10.54 2.36 -7.32
N MET A 26 9.22 2.44 -7.10
CA MET A 26 8.57 1.89 -5.91
C MET A 26 8.74 0.37 -5.84
N LEU A 27 8.47 -0.35 -6.94
CA LEU A 27 8.65 -1.80 -7.04
C LEU A 27 10.13 -2.20 -6.90
N ALA A 28 11.05 -1.44 -7.50
CA ALA A 28 12.49 -1.70 -7.36
C ALA A 28 12.96 -1.51 -5.90
N TRP A 29 12.46 -0.50 -5.20
CA TRP A 29 12.74 -0.32 -3.78
C TRP A 29 12.12 -1.43 -2.91
N ALA A 30 10.90 -1.85 -3.24
CA ALA A 30 10.24 -2.93 -2.53
C ALA A 30 11.05 -4.23 -2.61
N ASN A 31 11.74 -4.43 -3.75
CA ASN A 31 12.65 -5.55 -4.02
C ASN A 31 12.03 -6.90 -3.62
N ARG A 32 10.78 -7.09 -4.04
CA ARG A 32 9.97 -8.29 -3.80
C ARG A 32 8.88 -8.38 -4.86
N PRO A 33 8.27 -9.55 -5.07
CA PRO A 33 7.11 -9.66 -5.93
C PRO A 33 5.89 -9.01 -5.27
N VAL A 34 4.89 -8.67 -6.09
CA VAL A 34 3.57 -8.28 -5.63
C VAL A 34 2.91 -9.48 -4.94
N ASP A 35 2.64 -9.37 -3.64
CA ASP A 35 2.05 -10.45 -2.86
C ASP A 35 0.53 -10.59 -3.10
N ILE A 36 -0.12 -9.47 -3.42
CA ILE A 36 -1.53 -9.44 -3.79
C ILE A 36 -1.82 -8.34 -4.81
N LEU A 37 -2.57 -8.72 -5.84
CA LEU A 37 -3.29 -7.80 -6.70
C LEU A 37 -4.77 -7.84 -6.29
N ALA A 38 -5.30 -6.70 -5.86
CA ALA A 38 -6.67 -6.56 -5.39
C ALA A 38 -7.47 -5.63 -6.32
N ASP A 39 -8.77 -5.86 -6.43
CA ASP A 39 -9.63 -4.95 -7.18
C ASP A 39 -9.88 -3.65 -6.41
N LYS A 40 -9.98 -3.72 -5.07
CA LYS A 40 -10.28 -2.60 -4.17
C LYS A 40 -9.44 -2.65 -2.88
N HIS A 41 -9.16 -1.51 -2.26
CA HIS A 41 -8.39 -1.45 -1.00
C HIS A 41 -9.00 -2.27 0.13
N ALA A 42 -10.33 -2.36 0.19
CA ALA A 42 -11.02 -3.18 1.18
C ALA A 42 -10.70 -4.69 1.04
N ASP A 43 -10.44 -5.17 -0.18
CA ASP A 43 -9.98 -6.55 -0.44
C ASP A 43 -8.55 -6.75 0.05
N ALA A 44 -7.64 -5.80 -0.23
CA ALA A 44 -6.26 -5.82 0.26
C ALA A 44 -6.21 -5.86 1.78
N MET A 45 -6.97 -5.00 2.47
CA MET A 45 -7.03 -4.97 3.93
C MET A 45 -7.60 -6.26 4.53
N ARG A 46 -8.67 -6.81 3.93
CA ARG A 46 -9.19 -8.14 4.35
C ARG A 46 -8.09 -9.18 4.28
N ARG A 47 -7.30 -9.18 3.21
CA ARG A 47 -6.17 -10.10 3.07
C ARG A 47 -5.09 -9.88 4.12
N TRP A 48 -4.71 -8.63 4.41
CA TRP A 48 -3.72 -8.35 5.47
C TRP A 48 -4.20 -8.89 6.82
N VAL A 49 -5.47 -8.68 7.15
CA VAL A 49 -6.07 -9.18 8.40
C VAL A 49 -6.03 -10.70 8.48
N GLU A 50 -6.37 -11.41 7.40
CA GLU A 50 -6.29 -12.87 7.33
C GLU A 50 -4.86 -13.40 7.50
N LEU A 51 -3.90 -12.78 6.83
CA LEU A 51 -2.49 -13.18 6.92
C LEU A 51 -1.93 -12.95 8.32
N VAL A 52 -2.32 -11.84 8.96
CA VAL A 52 -1.94 -11.57 10.36
C VAL A 52 -2.60 -12.55 11.32
N ALA A 53 -3.88 -12.83 11.16
CA ALA A 53 -4.61 -13.78 12.00
C ALA A 53 -4.07 -15.22 11.88
N SER A 54 -3.61 -15.60 10.68
CA SER A 54 -3.02 -16.92 10.43
C SER A 54 -1.52 -17.01 10.75
N GLY A 55 -0.89 -15.92 11.21
CA GLY A 55 0.54 -15.87 11.52
C GLY A 55 1.47 -15.87 10.31
N LYS A 56 0.93 -15.76 9.09
CA LYS A 56 1.70 -15.67 7.83
C LYS A 56 2.30 -14.28 7.60
N LEU A 57 1.73 -13.26 8.24
CA LEU A 57 2.27 -11.91 8.31
C LEU A 57 2.28 -11.46 9.77
N SER A 58 3.34 -10.80 10.23
CA SER A 58 3.33 -10.18 11.55
C SER A 58 2.43 -8.94 11.55
N SER A 59 1.87 -8.56 12.70
CA SER A 59 1.09 -7.32 12.79
C SER A 59 1.93 -6.13 12.29
N PRO A 60 1.46 -5.34 11.30
CA PRO A 60 2.26 -4.29 10.71
C PRO A 60 2.55 -3.20 11.73
N SER A 61 3.80 -2.75 11.68
CA SER A 61 4.30 -1.60 12.40
C SER A 61 4.39 -0.36 11.51
N HIS A 62 4.42 -0.55 10.19
CA HIS A 62 4.56 0.49 9.18
C HIS A 62 3.69 0.13 7.97
N ILE A 63 2.99 1.12 7.43
CA ILE A 63 2.32 1.04 6.13
C ILE A 63 2.75 2.28 5.34
N LEU A 64 3.39 2.07 4.20
CA LEU A 64 3.55 3.11 3.18
C LEU A 64 2.39 2.93 2.21
N HIS A 65 1.50 3.92 2.13
CA HIS A 65 0.27 3.87 1.34
C HIS A 65 0.36 4.95 0.26
N ALA A 66 0.56 4.53 -0.99
CA ALA A 66 0.56 5.41 -2.15
C ALA A 66 -0.82 5.38 -2.78
N ASP A 67 -1.54 6.48 -2.65
CA ASP A 67 -2.95 6.60 -2.98
C ASP A 67 -3.26 8.10 -3.18
N GLU A 68 -4.18 8.43 -4.07
CA GLU A 68 -4.72 9.79 -4.19
C GLU A 68 -5.44 10.23 -2.89
N HIS A 69 -6.04 9.29 -2.16
CA HIS A 69 -6.81 9.49 -0.94
C HIS A 69 -6.08 8.93 0.29
N HIS A 70 -6.46 9.39 1.48
CA HIS A 70 -5.86 8.91 2.73
C HIS A 70 -6.58 7.71 3.37
N ASP A 71 -7.74 7.30 2.84
CA ASP A 71 -8.56 6.19 3.34
C ASP A 71 -8.97 6.27 4.83
N MET A 72 -9.45 7.44 5.24
CA MET A 72 -9.93 7.72 6.61
C MET A 72 -11.19 8.60 6.64
N MET A 73 -12.09 8.44 5.67
CA MET A 73 -13.28 9.30 5.54
C MET A 73 -14.39 9.05 6.58
N ASP A 74 -14.43 7.89 7.23
CA ASP A 74 -15.39 7.64 8.30
C ASP A 74 -14.88 6.63 9.34
N GLN A 75 -15.66 6.50 10.43
CA GLN A 75 -15.39 5.59 11.54
C GLN A 75 -16.36 4.40 11.58
N LYS A 76 -17.01 4.09 10.47
CA LYS A 76 -17.98 2.99 10.44
C LYS A 76 -17.27 1.68 10.79
N SER A 77 -18.01 0.79 11.45
CA SER A 77 -17.50 -0.50 11.88
C SER A 77 -17.16 -1.43 10.71
N SER A 78 -17.78 -1.24 9.55
CA SER A 78 -17.46 -1.97 8.33
C SER A 78 -16.29 -1.32 7.57
N ILE A 79 -15.38 -2.17 7.10
CA ILE A 79 -14.32 -1.77 6.18
C ILE A 79 -14.93 -1.54 4.79
N ASN A 80 -14.64 -0.39 4.20
CA ASN A 80 -14.92 -0.06 2.80
C ASN A 80 -13.70 0.65 2.21
N ILE A 81 -13.77 1.02 0.93
CA ILE A 81 -12.64 1.66 0.22
C ILE A 81 -12.16 2.93 0.95
N ALA A 82 -13.06 3.75 1.48
CA ALA A 82 -12.73 5.08 2.00
C ALA A 82 -12.25 5.11 3.46
N ASN A 83 -12.14 3.96 4.14
CA ASN A 83 -11.78 3.91 5.56
C ASN A 83 -10.73 2.83 5.91
N VAL A 84 -10.03 2.31 4.92
CA VAL A 84 -9.05 1.22 5.10
C VAL A 84 -7.93 1.59 6.07
N MET A 85 -7.33 2.78 5.93
CA MET A 85 -6.25 3.23 6.81
C MET A 85 -6.75 3.51 8.23
N TYR A 86 -8.00 3.97 8.40
CA TYR A 86 -8.62 4.09 9.72
C TYR A 86 -8.69 2.73 10.43
N HIS A 87 -9.15 1.70 9.72
CA HIS A 87 -9.22 0.33 10.26
C HIS A 87 -7.85 -0.27 10.53
N ALA A 88 -6.88 -0.08 9.64
CA ALA A 88 -5.51 -0.55 9.84
C ALA A 88 -4.89 0.06 11.12
N MET A 89 -4.98 1.38 11.28
CA MET A 89 -4.41 2.08 12.43
C MET A 89 -5.16 1.83 13.75
N SER A 90 -6.45 1.50 13.68
CA SER A 90 -7.26 1.11 14.83
C SER A 90 -6.98 -0.33 15.26
N ARG A 91 -6.81 -1.25 14.30
CA ARG A 91 -6.53 -2.66 14.55
C ARG A 91 -5.11 -2.91 15.05
N TRP A 92 -4.14 -2.13 14.57
CA TRP A 92 -2.74 -2.24 14.94
C TRP A 92 -2.27 -0.94 15.61
N PRO A 93 -2.36 -0.83 16.95
CA PRO A 93 -2.10 0.42 17.67
C PRO A 93 -0.66 0.95 17.55
N LYS A 94 0.28 0.07 17.18
CA LYS A 94 1.69 0.42 16.95
C LYS A 94 1.97 0.81 15.48
N CYS A 95 1.02 0.59 14.57
CA CYS A 95 1.21 0.84 13.15
C CYS A 95 1.33 2.34 12.86
N ARG A 96 2.33 2.70 12.06
CA ARG A 96 2.51 4.05 11.53
C ARG A 96 2.16 4.05 10.06
N VAL A 97 1.36 5.01 9.63
CA VAL A 97 1.00 5.19 8.22
C VAL A 97 1.76 6.38 7.67
N TYR A 98 2.40 6.20 6.54
CA TYR A 98 2.85 7.29 5.69
C TYR A 98 2.04 7.26 4.41
N TRP A 99 1.18 8.26 4.24
CA TRP A 99 0.41 8.46 3.02
C TRP A 99 1.27 9.22 2.02
N MET A 100 1.59 8.57 0.90
CA MET A 100 2.34 9.16 -0.18
C MET A 100 1.37 9.71 -1.23
N THR A 101 1.30 11.03 -1.32
CA THR A 101 0.42 11.77 -2.26
C THR A 101 1.16 12.97 -2.84
N GLN A 102 0.87 13.35 -4.08
CA GLN A 102 1.48 14.54 -4.72
C GLN A 102 0.84 15.82 -4.18
N ASP A 103 -0.49 15.89 -4.25
CA ASP A 103 -1.30 17.03 -3.82
C ASP A 103 -2.42 16.52 -2.91
N SER A 104 -2.26 16.72 -1.58
CA SER A 104 -3.31 16.34 -0.63
C SER A 104 -4.52 17.24 -0.79
N ILE A 105 -5.63 16.71 -1.31
CA ILE A 105 -6.89 17.44 -1.47
C ILE A 105 -7.71 17.48 -0.17
N ASP A 106 -7.43 16.58 0.77
CA ASP A 106 -8.08 16.51 2.08
C ASP A 106 -7.13 16.03 3.20
N THR A 107 -7.67 15.93 4.41
CA THR A 107 -6.95 15.40 5.58
C THR A 107 -7.88 14.57 6.46
N PRO A 108 -7.37 13.55 7.19
CA PRO A 108 -8.21 12.78 8.10
C PRO A 108 -8.91 13.63 9.20
N ALA A 109 -8.38 14.81 9.50
CA ALA A 109 -8.96 15.74 10.47
C ALA A 109 -10.34 16.27 10.05
N MET A 110 -10.64 16.27 8.75
CA MET A 110 -11.93 16.72 8.20
C MET A 110 -13.03 15.68 8.39
N TRP A 111 -12.65 14.42 8.60
CA TRP A 111 -13.53 13.27 8.48
C TRP A 111 -13.71 12.51 9.80
N LEU A 112 -12.70 12.53 10.66
CA LEU A 112 -12.71 11.81 11.93
C LEU A 112 -13.01 12.76 13.08
N ASP A 113 -13.86 12.33 14.02
CA ASP A 113 -14.02 12.96 15.33
C ASP A 113 -12.67 13.32 15.97
N ASP A 114 -12.62 14.50 16.60
CA ASP A 114 -11.41 15.06 17.22
C ASP A 114 -10.68 14.08 18.14
N ASN A 115 -11.42 13.34 18.96
CA ASN A 115 -10.85 12.38 19.91
C ASN A 115 -10.18 11.20 19.20
N VAL A 116 -10.78 10.74 18.10
CA VAL A 116 -10.23 9.66 17.28
C VAL A 116 -9.02 10.17 16.52
N TRP A 117 -9.12 11.32 15.86
CA TRP A 117 -8.00 11.89 15.13
C TRP A 117 -6.81 12.20 16.06
N LYS A 118 -7.05 12.79 17.24
CA LYS A 118 -6.01 13.05 18.25
C LYS A 118 -5.24 11.78 18.64
N ARG A 119 -5.90 10.62 18.66
CA ARG A 119 -5.27 9.32 18.94
C ARG A 119 -4.45 8.79 17.77
N LEU A 120 -4.85 9.07 16.53
CA LEU A 120 -4.21 8.53 15.32
C LEU A 120 -3.10 9.43 14.77
N ARG A 121 -3.25 10.76 14.84
CA ARG A 121 -2.41 11.76 14.16
C ARG A 121 -0.92 11.67 14.44
N THR A 122 -0.51 11.18 15.61
CA THR A 122 0.92 11.05 15.95
C THR A 122 1.62 9.93 15.18
N ARG A 123 0.84 9.01 14.59
CA ARG A 123 1.28 7.86 13.81
C ARG A 123 0.94 7.98 12.32
N PHE A 124 0.25 9.03 11.91
CA PHE A 124 -0.06 9.34 10.51
C PHE A 124 0.83 10.47 10.02
N ARG A 125 1.44 10.30 8.85
CA ARG A 125 2.26 11.31 8.18
C ARG A 125 1.91 11.32 6.69
N THR A 126 2.18 12.43 6.04
CA THR A 126 1.99 12.58 4.59
C THR A 126 3.21 13.21 3.93
N GLY A 127 3.36 12.99 2.63
CA GLY A 127 4.25 13.74 1.75
C GLY A 127 4.48 13.05 0.42
N ASN A 128 5.07 13.77 -0.52
CA ASN A 128 5.19 13.33 -1.92
C ASN A 128 6.35 12.39 -2.23
N LYS A 129 7.11 11.96 -1.22
CA LYS A 129 8.25 11.06 -1.39
C LYS A 129 8.31 10.06 -0.25
N ARG A 130 8.77 8.84 -0.56
CA ARG A 130 9.09 7.84 0.45
C ARG A 130 10.05 8.41 1.52
N PRO A 131 9.76 8.23 2.82
CA PRO A 131 10.69 8.62 3.87
C PRO A 131 12.03 7.86 3.78
N ARG A 132 13.17 8.55 3.90
CA ARG A 132 14.52 7.98 3.72
C ARG A 132 14.82 6.76 4.60
N LYS A 133 14.21 6.65 5.78
CA LYS A 133 14.41 5.56 6.75
C LYS A 133 13.19 4.65 6.90
N TRP A 134 12.27 4.68 5.93
CA TRP A 134 11.13 3.76 5.95
C TRP A 134 11.61 2.33 5.71
N PRO A 135 11.15 1.34 6.49
CA PRO A 135 11.53 -0.06 6.28
C PRO A 135 11.04 -0.56 4.92
N THR A 136 11.88 -1.34 4.24
CA THR A 136 11.48 -2.11 3.05
C THR A 136 10.30 -3.02 3.39
N PRO A 137 9.34 -3.22 2.46
CA PRO A 137 8.11 -3.94 2.73
C PRO A 137 8.33 -5.44 2.91
N ASP A 138 7.70 -6.00 3.94
CA ASP A 138 7.54 -7.44 4.16
C ASP A 138 6.29 -7.98 3.44
N PHE A 139 5.46 -7.09 2.91
CA PHE A 139 4.29 -7.39 2.10
C PHE A 139 4.00 -6.24 1.13
N LEU A 140 3.67 -6.56 -0.12
CA LEU A 140 3.32 -5.63 -1.19
C LEU A 140 1.92 -5.93 -1.71
N SER A 141 0.99 -4.99 -1.49
CA SER A 141 -0.32 -4.98 -2.13
C SER A 141 -0.39 -3.92 -3.23
N VAL A 142 -0.99 -4.30 -4.35
CA VAL A 142 -1.41 -3.38 -5.40
C VAL A 142 -2.92 -3.48 -5.55
N THR A 143 -3.61 -2.35 -5.46
CA THR A 143 -5.04 -2.22 -5.74
C THR A 143 -5.21 -1.62 -7.12
N VAL A 144 -6.07 -2.21 -7.96
CA VAL A 144 -6.28 -1.74 -9.34
C VAL A 144 -7.21 -0.52 -9.38
N SER A 145 -8.26 -0.49 -8.54
CA SER A 145 -9.25 0.60 -8.49
C SER A 145 -9.75 1.01 -9.88
N ALA A 146 -10.16 0.02 -10.68
CA ALA A 146 -10.40 0.16 -12.12
C ALA A 146 -11.41 1.27 -12.50
N ASP A 147 -12.29 1.65 -11.57
CA ASP A 147 -13.28 2.73 -11.74
C ASP A 147 -12.69 4.14 -11.57
N PHE A 148 -11.48 4.26 -10.99
CA PHE A 148 -10.83 5.52 -10.61
C PHE A 148 -9.56 5.82 -11.42
N ILE A 149 -9.00 4.84 -12.10
CA ILE A 149 -7.84 5.00 -12.99
C ILE A 149 -8.26 5.07 -14.46
N ARG A 150 -7.59 5.92 -15.26
CA ARG A 150 -7.81 5.93 -16.72
C ARG A 150 -7.47 4.56 -17.33
N PRO A 151 -8.30 3.99 -18.23
CA PRO A 151 -8.08 2.64 -18.74
C PRO A 151 -6.71 2.41 -19.42
N ASP A 152 -6.22 3.38 -20.19
CA ASP A 152 -4.93 3.33 -20.87
C ASP A 152 -3.75 3.30 -19.88
N LEU A 153 -3.85 4.13 -18.83
CA LEU A 153 -2.85 4.18 -17.77
C LEU A 153 -2.87 2.87 -16.97
N LYS A 154 -4.05 2.36 -16.62
CA LYS A 154 -4.21 1.08 -15.92
C LYS A 154 -3.51 -0.05 -16.67
N ASP A 155 -3.79 -0.21 -17.96
CA ASP A 155 -3.18 -1.28 -18.76
C ASP A 155 -1.65 -1.12 -18.81
N THR A 156 -1.15 0.10 -18.95
CA THR A 156 0.29 0.40 -18.94
C THR A 156 0.96 0.05 -17.60
N LEU A 157 0.34 0.39 -16.47
CA LEU A 157 0.88 0.07 -15.14
C LEU A 157 0.83 -1.43 -14.85
N MET A 158 -0.26 -2.09 -15.26
CA MET A 158 -0.39 -3.54 -15.16
C MET A 158 0.68 -4.26 -15.98
N ASP A 159 0.99 -3.79 -17.18
CA ASP A 159 2.08 -4.33 -17.99
C ASP A 159 3.43 -4.20 -17.30
N GLU A 160 3.71 -3.06 -16.65
CA GLU A 160 4.94 -2.87 -15.87
C GLU A 160 5.04 -3.84 -14.69
N ILE A 161 3.95 -4.03 -13.94
CA ILE A 161 3.88 -5.01 -12.85
C ILE A 161 4.17 -6.41 -13.39
N MET A 162 3.47 -6.83 -14.46
CA MET A 162 3.65 -8.17 -15.05
C MET A 162 5.04 -8.38 -15.62
N ARG A 163 5.66 -7.34 -16.20
CA ARG A 163 7.04 -7.37 -16.69
C ARG A 163 8.02 -7.56 -15.54
N ARG A 164 7.83 -6.85 -14.42
CA ARG A 164 8.64 -6.99 -13.20
C ARG A 164 8.50 -8.38 -12.58
N GLU A 165 7.29 -8.90 -12.48
CA GLU A 165 7.01 -10.26 -11.99
C GLU A 165 7.73 -11.32 -12.82
N LYS A 166 7.64 -11.23 -14.16
CA LYS A 166 8.37 -12.15 -15.07
C LYS A 166 9.87 -12.12 -14.83
N LYS A 167 10.45 -10.93 -14.64
CA LYS A 167 11.88 -10.76 -14.36
C LYS A 167 12.28 -11.36 -13.00
N TRP A 168 11.43 -11.21 -11.98
CA TRP A 168 11.66 -11.79 -10.67
C TRP A 168 11.74 -13.33 -10.76
N HIS A 169 10.79 -13.94 -11.45
CA HIS A 169 10.72 -15.40 -11.63
C HIS A 169 11.81 -15.96 -12.54
N SER A 170 12.35 -15.17 -13.49
CA SER A 170 13.47 -15.61 -14.33
C SER A 170 14.82 -15.51 -13.62
N CYS A 171 15.01 -14.52 -12.75
CA CYS A 171 16.22 -14.41 -11.92
C CYS A 171 16.24 -15.40 -10.73
N GLY A 172 15.09 -15.82 -10.22
CA GLY A 172 14.97 -16.76 -9.09
C GLY A 172 15.35 -18.22 -9.39
N ARG A 173 15.72 -18.56 -10.64
CA ARG A 173 16.06 -19.95 -11.06
C ARG A 173 17.55 -20.29 -11.03
N LEU A 174 18.42 -19.41 -10.50
CA LEU A 174 19.87 -19.63 -10.39
C LEU A 174 20.36 -20.12 -9.01
N HIS A 175 19.46 -20.47 -8.09
CA HIS A 175 19.82 -21.03 -6.77
C HIS A 175 19.06 -22.32 -6.42
N THR A 176 18.86 -23.22 -7.38
CA THR A 176 18.79 -24.65 -7.04
C THR A 176 20.22 -25.15 -6.90
N VAL A 177 20.72 -25.13 -5.67
CA VAL A 177 21.88 -25.93 -5.28
C VAL A 177 21.48 -27.39 -5.48
N GLU A 178 22.20 -28.09 -6.35
CA GLU A 178 22.14 -29.54 -6.44
C GLU A 178 22.51 -30.12 -5.07
N GLU A 179 21.58 -30.80 -4.41
CA GLU A 179 21.89 -31.65 -3.26
C GLU A 179 22.28 -33.04 -3.79
N HIS A 180 23.55 -33.39 -3.56
CA HIS A 180 24.09 -34.74 -3.60
C HIS A 180 24.13 -35.32 -2.19
#